data_AF-A0A7Z9KTH3-F1
#
_entry.id   AF-A0A7Z9KTH3-F1
#
_cell.length_a   1.000
_cell.length_b   1.000
_cell.length_c   1.000
_cell.angle_alpha   90.00
_cell.angle_beta   90.00
_cell.angle_gamma   90.00
#
_symmetry.space_group_name_H-M   'P 1'
#
loop_
_entity.id
_entity.type
_entity.pdbx_description
1 polymer ?
#
loop_
_entity_poly.entity_id
_entity_poly.type
_entity_poly.pdbx_seq_one_letter_code
_entity_poly.pdbx_strand_id
1 'polypeptide(L)'
;DDEWEPIHQSNIVGTYNVFEACRRNGVKRVAFASRVGVLGQYPRGVTLTVDIVSTPIGFYTISKVFGESIAYSYAREHDMGCVCVRIGSFNLSRDQPEHPLHLSHGDCLRVFEQALVHPNVTFAVVFGVSDSNWPLYDLEHGRQAIGYCPQDRSLVPEDRWN
;
A
#
# COMPACT_ATOMS: atom_id res chain seq x y z
N ASP A 1 -15.31 -10.15 -10.42
CA ASP A 1 -14.64 -9.67 -9.19
C ASP A 1 -14.78 -8.18 -8.94
N ASP A 2 -15.04 -7.35 -9.95
CA ASP A 2 -15.24 -5.90 -9.77
C ASP A 2 -16.73 -5.51 -9.83
N GLU A 3 -17.58 -6.27 -9.14
CA GLU A 3 -19.00 -5.94 -9.03
C GLU A 3 -19.24 -5.00 -7.85
N TRP A 4 -20.21 -4.09 -8.00
CA TRP A 4 -20.49 -3.08 -6.98
C TRP A 4 -20.83 -3.71 -5.62
N GLU A 5 -21.80 -4.62 -5.57
CA GLU A 5 -22.36 -5.07 -4.29
C GLU A 5 -21.35 -5.84 -3.42
N PRO A 6 -20.59 -6.82 -3.95
CA PRO A 6 -19.55 -7.49 -3.18
C PRO A 6 -18.49 -6.51 -2.63
N ILE A 7 -18.00 -5.59 -3.48
CA ILE A 7 -16.98 -4.61 -3.09
C ILE A 7 -17.52 -3.60 -2.07
N HIS A 8 -18.75 -3.14 -2.24
CA HIS A 8 -19.41 -2.24 -1.31
C HIS A 8 -19.51 -2.87 0.07
N GLN A 9 -19.99 -4.11 0.15
CA GLN A 9 -20.13 -4.81 1.44
C GLN A 9 -18.77 -5.10 2.09
N SER A 10 -17.81 -5.67 1.36
CA SER A 10 -16.54 -6.09 1.96
C SER A 10 -15.57 -4.93 2.18
N ASN A 11 -15.43 -4.03 1.22
CA ASN A 11 -14.34 -3.06 1.21
C ASN A 11 -14.77 -1.65 1.62
N ILE A 12 -16.06 -1.28 1.47
CA ILE A 12 -16.55 0.01 1.98
C ILE A 12 -17.10 -0.18 3.39
N VAL A 13 -18.19 -0.94 3.53
CA VAL A 13 -18.84 -1.18 4.82
C VAL A 13 -17.92 -1.94 5.78
N GLY A 14 -17.29 -3.03 5.30
CA GLY A 14 -16.36 -3.82 6.11
C GLY A 14 -15.16 -3.01 6.63
N THR A 15 -14.53 -2.20 5.78
CA THR A 15 -13.41 -1.32 6.20
C THR A 15 -13.86 -0.34 7.27
N TYR A 16 -14.97 0.38 7.07
CA TYR A 16 -15.50 1.29 8.08
C TYR A 16 -15.73 0.58 9.42
N ASN A 17 -16.38 -0.59 9.39
CA ASN A 17 -16.68 -1.36 10.60
C ASN A 17 -15.41 -1.79 11.36
N VAL A 18 -14.35 -2.19 10.65
CA VAL A 18 -13.06 -2.55 11.27
C VAL A 18 -12.43 -1.33 11.94
N PHE A 19 -12.36 -0.18 11.26
CA PHE A 19 -11.79 1.04 11.83
C PHE A 19 -12.58 1.53 13.06
N GLU A 20 -13.91 1.49 13.00
CA GLU A 20 -14.76 1.85 14.13
C GLU A 20 -14.62 0.87 15.30
N ALA A 21 -14.49 -0.44 15.03
CA ALA A 21 -14.20 -1.44 16.05
C ALA A 21 -12.83 -1.21 16.70
N CYS A 22 -11.79 -0.92 15.91
CA CYS A 22 -10.47 -0.57 16.40
C CYS A 22 -10.53 0.65 17.33
N ARG A 23 -11.22 1.72 16.92
CA ARG A 23 -11.42 2.93 17.71
C ARG A 23 -12.11 2.63 19.05
N ARG A 24 -13.21 1.87 19.03
CA ARG A 24 -13.99 1.53 20.23
C ARG A 24 -13.21 0.65 21.23
N ASN A 25 -12.26 -0.14 20.74
CA ASN A 25 -11.43 -1.02 21.56
C ASN A 25 -10.05 -0.42 21.89
N GLY A 26 -9.80 0.84 21.54
CA GLY A 26 -8.55 1.52 21.87
C GLY A 26 -7.31 0.98 21.15
N VAL A 27 -7.47 0.37 19.97
CA VAL A 27 -6.36 -0.06 19.11
C VAL A 27 -5.53 1.15 18.71
N LYS A 28 -4.21 1.07 18.89
CA LYS A 28 -3.28 2.20 18.69
C LYS A 28 -2.62 2.25 17.31
N ARG A 29 -2.71 1.16 16.54
CA ARG A 29 -2.04 1.03 15.24
C ARG A 29 -2.86 0.19 14.28
N VAL A 30 -3.01 0.67 13.04
CA VAL A 30 -3.58 -0.10 11.93
C VAL A 30 -2.60 -0.04 10.74
N ALA A 31 -2.23 -1.20 10.20
CA ALA A 31 -1.58 -1.31 8.90
C ALA A 31 -2.64 -1.73 7.87
N PHE A 32 -3.03 -0.80 7.00
CA PHE A 32 -4.09 -1.02 6.01
C PHE A 32 -3.50 -1.50 4.68
N ALA A 33 -4.03 -2.63 4.18
CA ALA A 33 -3.66 -3.20 2.89
C ALA A 33 -4.34 -2.42 1.74
N SER A 34 -3.61 -1.44 1.19
CA SER A 34 -3.94 -0.74 -0.05
C SER A 34 -3.25 -1.42 -1.26
N ARG A 35 -3.19 -0.76 -2.42
CA ARG A 35 -2.58 -1.30 -3.64
C ARG A 35 -1.91 -0.21 -4.47
N VAL A 36 -0.81 -0.54 -5.15
CA VAL A 36 -0.15 0.40 -6.09
C VAL A 36 -1.04 0.82 -7.26
N GLY A 37 -1.96 -0.03 -7.71
CA GLY A 37 -2.86 0.23 -8.83
C GLY A 37 -3.91 1.33 -8.61
N VAL A 38 -3.86 2.04 -7.47
CA VAL A 38 -4.58 3.32 -7.30
C VAL A 38 -3.91 4.44 -8.09
N LEU A 39 -2.63 4.29 -8.44
CA LEU A 39 -1.91 5.12 -9.40
C LEU A 39 -2.05 4.40 -10.75
N GLY A 40 -2.72 5.01 -11.73
CA GLY A 40 -2.98 4.44 -13.05
C GLY A 40 -1.72 4.19 -13.89
N GLN A 41 -1.82 4.31 -15.21
CA GLN A 41 -0.70 3.99 -16.10
C GLN A 41 0.51 4.93 -15.91
N TYR A 42 1.70 4.34 -16.05
CA TYR A 42 3.00 4.94 -15.78
C TYR A 42 3.46 5.83 -16.95
N PRO A 43 3.61 7.16 -16.78
CA PRO A 43 4.36 7.94 -17.76
C PRO A 43 5.85 7.56 -17.69
N ARG A 44 6.48 7.30 -18.84
CA ARG A 44 7.90 6.95 -18.89
C ARG A 44 8.78 8.03 -18.26
N GLY A 45 9.81 7.58 -17.56
CA GLY A 45 10.82 8.47 -16.96
C GLY A 45 10.35 9.20 -15.70
N VAL A 46 9.18 8.86 -15.16
CA VAL A 46 8.67 9.42 -13.91
C VAL A 46 8.76 8.36 -12.81
N THR A 47 9.49 8.67 -11.75
CA THR A 47 9.41 7.92 -10.49
C THR A 47 8.11 8.30 -9.79
N LEU A 48 7.29 7.30 -9.48
CA LEU A 48 6.04 7.49 -8.77
C LEU A 48 6.30 7.76 -7.29
N THR A 49 5.80 8.89 -6.82
CA THR A 49 5.76 9.24 -5.39
C THR A 49 4.37 8.96 -4.82
N VAL A 50 4.27 8.90 -3.49
CA VAL A 50 2.99 8.64 -2.82
C VAL A 50 1.98 9.79 -2.96
N ASP A 51 2.48 11.00 -3.22
CA ASP A 51 1.70 12.24 -3.38
C ASP A 51 1.03 12.39 -4.74
N ILE A 52 1.33 11.52 -5.70
CA ILE A 52 0.66 11.53 -7.00
C ILE A 52 -0.83 11.26 -6.80
N VAL A 53 -1.66 12.10 -7.46
CA VAL A 53 -3.11 11.97 -7.44
C VAL A 53 -3.52 10.58 -7.92
N SER A 54 -4.32 9.89 -7.11
CA SER A 54 -4.82 8.57 -7.45
C SER A 54 -5.77 8.65 -8.64
N THR A 55 -5.61 7.72 -9.58
CA THR A 55 -6.41 7.54 -10.80
C THR A 55 -6.98 6.11 -10.83
N PRO A 56 -7.78 5.71 -9.82
CA PRO A 56 -8.25 4.34 -9.67
C PRO A 56 -9.16 3.93 -10.83
N ILE A 57 -9.03 2.67 -11.26
CA ILE A 57 -9.88 2.03 -12.27
C ILE A 57 -10.60 0.84 -11.62
N GLY A 58 -11.93 0.88 -11.63
CA GLY A 58 -12.79 -0.16 -11.05
C GLY A 58 -13.15 0.04 -9.58
N PHE A 59 -14.23 -0.59 -9.13
CA PHE A 59 -14.75 -0.44 -7.77
C PHE A 59 -13.76 -0.91 -6.71
N TYR A 60 -13.01 -1.98 -6.98
CA TYR A 60 -12.00 -2.50 -6.07
C TYR A 60 -10.93 -1.46 -5.76
N THR A 61 -10.37 -0.77 -6.76
CA THR A 61 -9.33 0.24 -6.52
C THR A 61 -9.90 1.51 -5.89
N ILE A 62 -11.12 1.92 -6.29
CA ILE A 62 -11.86 3.01 -5.63
C ILE A 62 -12.04 2.71 -4.14
N SER A 63 -12.38 1.47 -3.78
CA SER A 63 -12.56 1.07 -2.38
C SER A 63 -11.27 1.16 -1.56
N LYS A 64 -10.10 0.99 -2.19
CA LYS A 64 -8.81 1.18 -1.51
C LYS A 64 -8.50 2.65 -1.27
N VAL A 65 -8.85 3.54 -2.20
CA VAL A 65 -8.76 5.01 -1.98
C VAL A 65 -9.69 5.46 -0.86
N PHE A 66 -10.90 4.88 -0.77
CA PHE A 66 -11.79 5.10 0.37
C PHE A 66 -11.15 4.66 1.69
N GLY A 67 -10.54 3.47 1.73
CA GLY A 67 -9.84 2.98 2.91
C GLY A 67 -8.65 3.85 3.32
N GLU A 68 -7.86 4.36 2.36
CA GLU A 68 -6.79 5.33 2.63
C GLU A 68 -7.34 6.62 3.25
N SER A 69 -8.48 7.12 2.75
CA SER A 69 -9.15 8.30 3.29
C SER A 69 -9.68 8.09 4.72
N ILE A 70 -10.28 6.92 5.01
CA ILE A 70 -10.71 6.57 6.37
C ILE A 70 -9.51 6.50 7.30
N ALA A 71 -8.43 5.84 6.89
CA ALA A 71 -7.21 5.72 7.69
C ALA A 71 -6.63 7.09 8.04
N TYR A 72 -6.64 8.02 7.08
CA TYR A 72 -6.22 9.40 7.31
C TYR A 72 -7.10 10.12 8.36
N SER A 73 -8.41 10.11 8.18
CA SER A 73 -9.35 10.77 9.11
C SER A 73 -9.22 10.20 10.52
N TYR A 74 -9.24 8.86 10.66
CA TYR A 74 -9.13 8.22 11.97
C TYR A 74 -7.78 8.50 12.66
N ALA A 75 -6.69 8.58 11.91
CA ALA A 75 -5.39 8.98 12.44
C ALA A 75 -5.28 10.45 12.85
N ARG A 76 -6.17 11.32 12.37
CA ARG A 76 -6.22 12.74 12.76
C ARG A 76 -7.17 12.98 13.93
N GLU A 77 -8.29 12.28 13.93
CA GLU A 77 -9.39 12.52 14.87
C GLU A 77 -9.32 11.63 16.12
N HIS A 78 -8.53 10.55 16.06
CA HIS A 78 -8.40 9.58 17.13
C HIS A 78 -6.94 9.24 17.41
N ASP A 79 -6.68 8.73 18.61
CA ASP A 79 -5.36 8.25 19.04
C ASP A 79 -5.08 6.85 18.47
N MET A 80 -5.01 6.76 17.14
CA MET A 80 -4.78 5.54 16.37
C MET A 80 -3.91 5.83 15.14
N GLY A 81 -2.62 5.47 15.21
CA GLY A 81 -1.71 5.60 14.09
C GLY A 81 -2.10 4.69 12.93
N CYS A 82 -2.04 5.18 11.70
CA CYS A 82 -2.41 4.40 10.51
C CYS A 82 -1.32 4.43 9.44
N VAL A 83 -0.98 3.26 8.89
CA VAL A 83 -0.05 3.15 7.75
C VAL A 83 -0.76 2.41 6.62
N CYS A 84 -0.90 3.07 5.48
CA CYS A 84 -1.48 2.48 4.28
C CYS A 84 -0.36 1.93 3.40
N VAL A 85 -0.30 0.60 3.26
CA VAL A 85 0.68 -0.07 2.40
C VAL A 85 0.06 -0.28 1.03
N ARG A 86 0.51 0.48 0.02
CA ARG A 86 0.14 0.26 -1.38
C ARG A 86 0.88 -0.97 -1.91
N ILE A 87 0.27 -2.14 -1.76
CA ILE A 87 0.85 -3.44 -2.14
C ILE A 87 1.04 -3.52 -3.66
N GLY A 88 2.23 -3.96 -4.08
CA GLY A 88 2.58 -4.27 -5.46
C GLY A 88 1.95 -5.58 -5.98
N SER A 89 2.67 -6.25 -6.88
CA SER A 89 2.39 -7.62 -7.31
C SER A 89 2.97 -8.60 -6.29
N PHE A 90 2.08 -9.07 -5.42
CA PHE A 90 2.34 -10.17 -4.51
C PHE A 90 1.63 -11.43 -5.01
N ASN A 91 2.31 -12.56 -5.03
CA ASN A 91 1.74 -13.83 -5.42
C ASN A 91 1.96 -14.86 -4.32
N LEU A 92 0.87 -15.46 -3.83
CA LEU A 92 0.88 -16.34 -2.67
C LEU A 92 1.69 -17.63 -2.86
N SER A 93 1.85 -18.12 -4.09
CA SER A 93 2.51 -19.40 -4.34
C SER A 93 4.00 -19.28 -4.66
N ARG A 94 4.45 -18.10 -5.14
CA ARG A 94 5.85 -17.86 -5.48
C ARG A 94 6.17 -16.39 -5.69
N ASP A 95 7.43 -16.04 -5.52
CA ASP A 95 7.97 -14.75 -5.93
C ASP A 95 7.99 -14.58 -7.45
N GLN A 96 7.99 -13.33 -7.90
CA GLN A 96 8.00 -12.91 -9.29
C GLN A 96 9.11 -11.87 -9.53
N PRO A 97 10.39 -12.24 -9.37
CA PRO A 97 11.52 -11.30 -9.34
C PRO A 97 11.83 -10.63 -10.69
N GLU A 98 10.96 -10.72 -11.69
CA GLU A 98 11.04 -10.00 -12.97
C GLU A 98 9.84 -9.07 -13.20
N HIS A 99 8.91 -9.01 -12.24
CA HIS A 99 7.71 -8.17 -12.33
C HIS A 99 8.05 -6.74 -11.88
N PRO A 100 7.62 -5.69 -12.62
CA PRO A 100 7.90 -4.28 -12.24
C PRO A 100 7.43 -3.89 -10.85
N LEU A 101 6.34 -4.51 -10.42
CA LEU A 101 5.68 -4.25 -9.14
C LEU A 101 6.01 -5.32 -8.09
N HIS A 102 7.02 -6.17 -8.30
CA HIS A 102 7.22 -7.33 -7.44
C HIS A 102 7.31 -6.94 -5.96
N LEU A 103 6.54 -7.64 -5.13
CA LEU A 103 6.72 -7.70 -3.69
C LEU A 103 7.03 -9.15 -3.32
N SER A 104 8.23 -9.40 -2.80
CA SER A 104 8.61 -10.73 -2.32
C SER A 104 7.83 -11.10 -1.06
N HIS A 105 7.81 -12.39 -0.70
CA HIS A 105 7.29 -12.83 0.59
C HIS A 105 8.04 -12.21 1.77
N GLY A 106 9.38 -12.15 1.70
CA GLY A 106 10.21 -11.57 2.75
C GLY A 106 9.91 -10.08 2.96
N ASP A 107 9.85 -9.33 1.86
CA ASP A 107 9.59 -7.90 1.90
C ASP A 107 8.15 -7.56 2.27
N CYS A 108 7.18 -8.41 1.90
CA CYS A 108 5.81 -8.30 2.37
C CYS A 108 5.73 -8.35 3.90
N LEU A 109 6.43 -9.29 4.53
CA LEU A 109 6.50 -9.36 6.00
C LEU A 109 7.17 -8.12 6.58
N ARG A 110 8.34 -7.72 6.04
CA ARG A 110 9.10 -6.57 6.54
C ARG A 110 8.33 -5.26 6.46
N VAL A 111 7.63 -4.99 5.36
CA VAL A 111 6.87 -3.72 5.21
C VAL A 111 5.70 -3.65 6.19
N PHE A 112 4.97 -4.76 6.38
CA PHE A 112 3.85 -4.80 7.32
C PHE A 112 4.33 -4.80 8.78
N GLU A 113 5.44 -5.47 9.08
CA GLU A 113 6.07 -5.39 10.40
C GLU A 113 6.45 -3.94 10.72
N GLN A 114 7.17 -3.26 9.82
CA GLN A 114 7.54 -1.85 10.00
C GLN A 114 6.31 -0.93 10.13
N ALA A 115 5.28 -1.15 9.30
CA ALA A 115 4.03 -0.41 9.40
C ALA A 115 3.37 -0.52 10.80
N LEU A 116 3.51 -1.67 11.45
CA LEU A 116 2.97 -1.94 12.77
C LEU A 116 3.88 -1.43 13.91
N VAL A 117 5.20 -1.61 13.81
CA VAL A 117 6.11 -1.41 14.94
C VAL A 117 6.87 -0.07 14.93
N HIS A 118 6.99 0.59 13.76
CA HIS A 118 7.77 1.82 13.67
C HIS A 118 7.18 2.92 14.57
N PRO A 119 7.98 3.57 15.43
CA PRO A 119 7.47 4.50 16.43
C PRO A 119 6.96 5.80 15.80
N ASN A 120 6.10 6.51 16.54
CA ASN A 120 5.69 7.90 16.25
C ASN A 120 5.06 8.16 14.88
N VAL A 121 4.47 7.14 14.24
CA VAL A 121 3.75 7.31 12.97
C VAL A 121 2.29 7.61 13.26
N THR A 122 1.86 8.84 12.99
CA THR A 122 0.44 9.18 13.07
C THR A 122 -0.28 8.74 11.79
N PHE A 123 0.20 9.15 10.62
CA PHE A 123 -0.32 8.67 9.33
C PHE A 123 0.81 8.58 8.31
N ALA A 124 0.85 7.51 7.52
CA ALA A 124 1.74 7.39 6.37
C ALA A 124 1.08 6.55 5.25
N VAL A 125 1.47 6.84 4.01
CA VAL A 125 1.23 5.97 2.85
C VAL A 125 2.58 5.53 2.34
N VAL A 126 2.77 4.24 2.07
CA VAL A 126 4.05 3.70 1.60
C VAL A 126 3.83 2.72 0.45
N PHE A 127 4.82 2.56 -0.41
CA PHE A 127 4.82 1.48 -1.40
C PHE A 127 5.29 0.17 -0.77
N GLY A 128 4.45 -0.86 -0.90
CA GLY A 128 4.80 -2.24 -0.57
C GLY A 128 5.33 -2.94 -1.81
N VAL A 129 6.56 -2.63 -2.21
CA VAL A 129 7.29 -3.29 -3.29
C VAL A 129 8.70 -3.63 -2.81
N SER A 130 9.32 -4.64 -3.43
CA SER A 130 10.73 -4.96 -3.29
C SER A 130 11.60 -3.94 -4.06
N ASP A 131 12.92 -3.97 -3.87
CA ASP A 131 13.83 -3.16 -4.68
C ASP A 131 13.76 -3.56 -6.15
N SER A 132 14.21 -2.70 -7.07
CA SER A 132 14.16 -2.97 -8.50
C SER A 132 15.34 -2.36 -9.24
N ASN A 133 15.76 -2.98 -10.35
CA ASN A 133 16.64 -2.31 -11.33
C ASN A 133 15.92 -1.21 -12.11
N TRP A 134 14.58 -1.23 -12.15
CA TRP A 134 13.75 -0.16 -12.70
C TRP A 134 13.21 0.74 -11.57
N PRO A 135 13.70 1.98 -11.41
CA PRO A 135 13.32 2.87 -10.30
C PRO A 135 11.94 3.53 -10.51
N LEU A 136 10.91 2.70 -10.68
CA LEU A 136 9.54 3.15 -10.94
C LEU A 136 8.86 3.76 -9.71
N TYR A 137 9.15 3.28 -8.50
CA TYR A 137 8.56 3.79 -7.25
C TYR A 137 9.62 4.41 -6.35
N ASP A 138 9.24 5.51 -5.69
CA ASP A 138 10.04 6.10 -4.64
C ASP A 138 10.02 5.24 -3.37
N LEU A 139 11.11 4.54 -3.12
CA LEU A 139 11.33 3.76 -1.90
C LEU A 139 11.88 4.61 -0.75
N GLU A 140 12.41 5.80 -1.01
CA GLU A 140 13.02 6.63 0.02
C GLU A 140 11.97 7.13 1.02
N HIS A 141 10.77 7.50 0.54
CA HIS A 141 9.66 7.84 1.41
C HIS A 141 9.33 6.73 2.43
N GLY A 142 9.30 5.46 1.99
CA GLY A 142 9.03 4.32 2.88
C GLY A 142 10.11 4.11 3.94
N ARG A 143 11.38 4.35 3.58
CA ARG A 143 12.51 4.30 4.52
C ARG A 143 12.38 5.37 5.59
N GLN A 144 11.98 6.59 5.21
CA GLN A 144 11.85 7.71 6.15
C GLN A 144 10.60 7.61 7.02
N ALA A 145 9.46 7.23 6.43
CA ALA A 145 8.18 7.23 7.12
C ALA A 145 8.04 6.09 8.13
N ILE A 146 8.53 4.89 7.78
CA ILE A 146 8.36 3.69 8.60
C ILE A 146 9.63 2.83 8.75
N GLY A 147 10.79 3.27 8.25
CA GLY A 147 12.01 2.47 8.35
C GLY A 147 12.07 1.27 7.39
N TYR A 148 11.13 1.15 6.44
CA TYR A 148 11.08 0.01 5.54
C TYR A 148 12.18 0.08 4.47
N CYS A 149 13.12 -0.87 4.56
CA CYS A 149 14.20 -1.07 3.60
C CYS A 149 14.03 -2.46 2.95
N PRO A 150 13.60 -2.57 1.68
CA PRO A 150 13.48 -3.86 1.01
C PRO A 150 14.84 -4.57 0.95
N GLN A 151 14.83 -5.89 1.07
CA GLN A 151 16.04 -6.73 1.02
C GLN A 151 16.06 -7.63 -0.21
N ASP A 152 14.92 -7.82 -0.87
CA ASP A 152 14.82 -8.58 -2.11
C ASP A 152 14.76 -7.61 -3.30
N ARG A 153 15.17 -8.08 -4.48
CA ARG A 153 15.30 -7.24 -5.68
C ARG A 153 14.68 -7.88 -6.90
N SER A 154 13.87 -7.10 -7.61
CA SER A 154 13.34 -7.40 -8.93
C SER A 154 14.33 -6.99 -10.03
N LEU A 155 14.59 -7.89 -10.96
CA LEU A 155 15.37 -7.69 -12.17
C LEU A 155 14.41 -7.65 -13.36
N VAL A 156 13.83 -6.48 -13.58
CA VAL A 156 12.90 -6.24 -14.67
C VAL A 156 13.67 -6.11 -16.00
N PRO A 157 13.36 -6.92 -17.02
CA PRO A 157 13.91 -6.76 -18.36
C PRO A 157 13.65 -5.36 -18.94
N GLU A 158 14.66 -4.76 -19.59
CA GLU A 158 14.59 -3.38 -20.12
C GLU A 158 13.48 -3.17 -21.15
N ASP A 159 13.12 -4.20 -21.92
CA ASP A 159 12.02 -4.17 -22.88
C ASP A 159 10.65 -3.99 -22.24
N ARG A 160 10.55 -4.24 -20.92
CA ARG A 160 9.33 -4.03 -20.12
C ARG A 160 9.24 -2.66 -19.46
N TRP A 161 10.23 -1.78 -19.64
CA TRP A 161 10.24 -0.43 -19.08
C TRP A 161 9.37 0.55 -19.90
N ASN A 162 8.15 0.12 -20.22
CA ASN A 162 7.23 0.86 -21.10
C ASN A 162 6.14 1.61 -20.34
#